data_AF-A0A929KGQ0-F1
#
_entry.id   AF-A0A929KGQ0-F1
#
_cell.length_a   1.000
_cell.length_b   1.000
_cell.length_c   1.000
_cell.angle_alpha   90.00
_cell.angle_beta   90.00
_cell.angle_gamma   90.00
#
_symmetry.space_group_name_H-M   'P 1'
#
loop_
_entity.id
_entity.type
_entity.pdbx_description
1 polymer ?
#
loop_
_entity_poly.entity_id
_entity_poly.type
_entity_poly.pdbx_seq_one_letter_code
_entity_poly.pdbx_strand_id
1 'polypeptide(L)'
;MDYRKFLKITRKKNIEVLDTVKGEAEFYFNDPEKGASKIDDLLQLFHSCYSIDKTIFLTEIFYENQRVLRNTYDHRDLILEDMDKLLKDSEEAKDKRWQIRVINVYRSIVSELYDPALAIIVGCLKMREGSFTNFTNANLSMSESQKWNFAKSKLKKPSILEGYLPLIRNAVSHAGTHSIVYEEEQVVFRKIQRSENPEIVKVVKISNGELWGKLRSMLDFIVAMNAAIEIFALDTSDDIFSDERIKSAFMRILQPTKLYERWKKEEEAKYLVVWESTKLKDQDKIDYFLKKFVDAGAGKLKEGSVILNNKEGIFIIRVPVITKNKTTEDELLEQLKALIMICVLAHPFFSHRYRSFLLEEVTQEGGNAYQVWIQGDDIRDFLVGKASIEDLLHDGKIYRNRQDANVWVDFSALEERELKSLAPVLARKKRKQMSNN
;
A
#
# COMPACT_ATOMS: atom_id res chain seq x y z
N MET A 1 16.62 -19.37 14.13
CA MET A 1 15.19 -19.40 13.73
C MET A 1 14.92 -20.69 12.95
N ASP A 2 13.95 -21.52 13.34
CA ASP A 2 13.63 -22.80 12.67
C ASP A 2 12.73 -22.61 11.44
N TYR A 3 13.31 -22.84 10.26
CA TYR A 3 12.77 -22.68 8.90
C TYR A 3 11.44 -23.44 8.67
N ARG A 4 11.17 -24.49 9.45
CA ARG A 4 10.00 -25.37 9.26
C ARG A 4 8.67 -24.77 9.73
N LYS A 5 8.70 -23.74 10.58
CA LYS A 5 7.47 -23.08 11.06
C LYS A 5 6.94 -22.04 10.07
N PHE A 6 7.84 -21.28 9.44
CA PHE A 6 7.50 -20.29 8.40
C PHE A 6 6.94 -20.93 7.13
N LEU A 7 7.62 -21.97 6.62
CA LEU A 7 7.25 -22.69 5.39
C LEU A 7 5.95 -23.51 5.49
N LYS A 8 5.40 -23.71 6.71
CA LYS A 8 4.14 -24.45 6.90
C LYS A 8 2.90 -23.62 6.61
N ILE A 9 3.02 -22.30 6.56
CA ILE A 9 1.89 -21.37 6.50
C ILE A 9 1.80 -20.70 5.13
N THR A 10 2.95 -20.49 4.48
CA THR A 10 3.02 -19.98 3.12
C THR A 10 2.53 -21.03 2.13
N ARG A 11 1.46 -20.72 1.39
CA ARG A 11 0.92 -21.59 0.33
C ARG A 11 1.86 -21.65 -0.86
N LYS A 12 2.69 -20.60 -1.06
CA LYS A 12 3.73 -20.56 -2.10
C LYS A 12 5.12 -20.61 -1.48
N LYS A 13 5.94 -21.56 -1.93
CA LYS A 13 7.36 -21.68 -1.55
C LYS A 13 8.25 -20.77 -2.40
N ASN A 14 8.04 -19.45 -2.35
CA ASN A 14 8.97 -18.52 -2.98
C ASN A 14 10.09 -18.15 -1.98
N ILE A 15 11.17 -18.92 -2.02
CA ILE A 15 12.25 -18.90 -1.02
C ILE A 15 12.97 -17.54 -1.00
N GLU A 16 13.19 -16.90 -2.16
CA GLU A 16 13.95 -15.63 -2.25
C GLU A 16 13.21 -14.43 -1.62
N VAL A 17 11.89 -14.35 -1.79
CA VAL A 17 11.11 -13.27 -1.17
C VAL A 17 11.02 -13.47 0.34
N LEU A 18 10.87 -14.72 0.78
CA LEU A 18 10.89 -15.05 2.20
C LEU A 18 12.24 -14.71 2.84
N ASP A 19 13.36 -14.90 2.12
CA ASP A 19 14.69 -14.51 2.60
C ASP A 19 14.88 -12.98 2.68
N THR A 20 14.26 -12.21 1.77
CA THR A 20 14.29 -10.73 1.82
C THR A 20 13.47 -10.18 2.99
N VAL A 21 12.23 -10.66 3.14
CA VAL A 21 11.34 -10.29 4.27
C VAL A 21 11.98 -10.67 5.60
N LYS A 22 12.67 -11.82 5.64
CA LYS A 22 13.42 -12.28 6.80
C LYS A 22 14.60 -11.37 7.11
N GLY A 23 15.42 -11.00 6.12
CA GLY A 23 16.57 -10.12 6.33
C GLY A 23 16.17 -8.77 6.91
N GLU A 24 15.08 -8.18 6.40
CA GLU A 24 14.53 -6.93 6.94
C GLU A 24 13.96 -7.12 8.35
N ALA A 25 13.25 -8.22 8.62
CA ALA A 25 12.64 -8.47 9.92
C ALA A 25 13.66 -8.82 11.01
N GLU A 26 14.66 -9.65 10.70
CA GLU A 26 15.74 -10.03 11.62
C GLU A 26 16.61 -8.83 12.04
N PHE A 27 16.79 -7.84 11.17
CA PHE A 27 17.53 -6.63 11.50
C PHE A 27 16.87 -5.81 12.62
N TYR A 28 15.54 -5.66 12.58
CA TYR A 28 14.83 -4.81 13.54
C TYR A 28 14.40 -5.54 14.81
N PHE A 29 14.19 -6.86 14.75
CA PHE A 29 13.71 -7.61 15.91
C PHE A 29 14.71 -7.61 17.05
N ASN A 30 14.22 -7.22 18.23
CA ASN A 30 15.00 -7.33 19.46
C ASN A 30 15.22 -8.80 19.88
N ASP A 31 14.25 -9.67 19.55
CA ASP A 31 14.31 -11.11 19.75
C ASP A 31 13.73 -11.79 18.50
N PRO A 32 14.57 -12.38 17.63
CA PRO A 32 14.13 -12.99 16.39
C PRO A 32 13.09 -14.10 16.57
N GLU A 33 13.13 -14.86 17.67
CA GLU A 33 12.16 -15.94 17.90
C GLU A 33 10.79 -15.39 18.28
N LYS A 34 10.75 -14.36 19.13
CA LYS A 34 9.50 -13.65 19.43
C LYS A 34 8.95 -12.94 18.21
N GLY A 35 9.81 -12.30 17.41
CA GLY A 35 9.44 -11.69 16.14
C GLY A 35 8.81 -12.71 15.19
N ALA A 36 9.42 -13.89 15.05
CA ALA A 36 8.87 -15.00 14.28
C ALA A 36 7.45 -15.38 14.73
N SER A 37 7.26 -15.54 16.04
CA SER A 37 5.95 -15.90 16.60
C SER A 37 4.89 -14.84 16.34
N LYS A 38 5.26 -13.55 16.36
CA LYS A 38 4.32 -12.46 16.03
C LYS A 38 3.88 -12.52 14.57
N ILE A 39 4.81 -12.77 13.65
CA ILE A 39 4.48 -12.93 12.22
C ILE A 39 3.54 -14.13 12.02
N ASP A 40 3.85 -15.26 12.65
CA ASP A 40 3.01 -16.47 12.62
C ASP A 40 1.57 -16.19 13.11
N ASP A 41 1.44 -15.56 14.28
CA ASP A 41 0.14 -15.24 14.86
C ASP A 41 -0.70 -14.30 13.95
N LEU A 42 -0.07 -13.36 13.24
CA LEU A 42 -0.74 -12.48 12.27
C LEU A 42 -1.15 -13.20 11.00
N LEU A 43 -0.26 -14.01 10.44
CA LEU A 43 -0.56 -14.80 9.25
C LEU A 43 -1.72 -15.77 9.51
N GLN A 44 -1.73 -16.42 10.67
CA GLN A 44 -2.85 -17.26 11.08
C GLN A 44 -4.16 -16.46 11.17
N LEU A 45 -4.12 -15.25 11.70
CA LEU A 45 -5.29 -14.37 11.74
C LEU A 45 -5.77 -14.05 10.31
N PHE A 46 -4.89 -13.60 9.42
CA PHE A 46 -5.23 -13.25 8.04
C PHE A 46 -5.79 -14.44 7.27
N HIS A 47 -5.10 -15.59 7.29
CA HIS A 47 -5.54 -16.81 6.62
C HIS A 47 -6.87 -17.33 7.18
N SER A 48 -7.12 -17.17 8.49
CA SER A 48 -8.41 -17.55 9.08
C SER A 48 -9.56 -16.68 8.56
N CYS A 49 -9.36 -15.37 8.44
CA CYS A 49 -10.35 -14.44 7.91
C CYS A 49 -10.56 -14.64 6.40
N TYR A 50 -9.48 -14.82 5.66
CA TYR A 50 -9.50 -15.14 4.24
C TYR A 50 -10.31 -16.42 3.96
N SER A 51 -10.20 -17.42 4.83
CA SER A 51 -10.95 -18.69 4.69
C SER A 51 -12.44 -18.56 5.01
N ILE A 52 -12.87 -17.49 5.71
CA ILE A 52 -14.30 -17.22 5.98
C ILE A 52 -14.97 -16.65 4.73
N ASP A 53 -14.41 -15.59 4.16
CA ASP A 53 -14.87 -15.00 2.90
C ASP A 53 -13.69 -14.30 2.21
N LYS A 54 -13.14 -14.96 1.19
CA LYS A 54 -11.96 -14.46 0.46
C LYS A 54 -12.20 -13.10 -0.17
N THR A 55 -13.40 -12.87 -0.71
CA THR A 55 -13.71 -11.69 -1.49
C THR A 55 -13.82 -10.50 -0.56
N ILE A 56 -14.63 -10.62 0.50
CA ILE A 56 -14.76 -9.56 1.52
C ILE A 56 -13.41 -9.29 2.17
N PHE A 57 -12.65 -10.33 2.56
CA PHE A 57 -11.36 -10.12 3.21
C PHE A 57 -10.39 -9.34 2.31
N LEU A 58 -10.22 -9.75 1.05
CA LEU A 58 -9.30 -9.10 0.14
C LEU A 58 -9.77 -7.68 -0.22
N THR A 59 -11.03 -7.51 -0.62
CA THR A 59 -11.52 -6.24 -1.15
C THR A 59 -11.80 -5.21 -0.07
N GLU A 60 -12.38 -5.62 1.06
CA GLU A 60 -12.88 -4.69 2.09
C GLU A 60 -11.92 -4.54 3.26
N ILE A 61 -10.99 -5.47 3.52
CA ILE A 61 -10.08 -5.40 4.67
C ILE A 61 -8.62 -5.24 4.21
N PHE A 62 -8.11 -6.19 3.44
CA PHE A 62 -6.69 -6.26 3.13
C PHE A 62 -6.26 -5.12 2.20
N TYR A 63 -6.91 -4.95 1.05
CA TYR A 63 -6.57 -3.87 0.12
C TYR A 63 -6.93 -2.48 0.65
N GLU A 64 -8.03 -2.35 1.39
CA GLU A 64 -8.36 -1.09 2.08
C GLU A 64 -7.31 -0.72 3.12
N ASN A 65 -6.75 -1.70 3.85
CA ASN A 65 -5.63 -1.46 4.75
C ASN A 65 -4.36 -1.05 3.97
N GLN A 66 -4.04 -1.70 2.85
CA GLN A 66 -2.91 -1.28 2.00
C GLN A 66 -3.05 0.18 1.56
N ARG A 67 -4.27 0.63 1.23
CA ARG A 67 -4.54 2.03 0.91
C ARG A 67 -4.23 2.96 2.09
N VAL A 68 -4.62 2.58 3.31
CA VAL A 68 -4.34 3.38 4.52
C VAL A 68 -2.84 3.41 4.84
N LEU A 69 -2.14 2.27 4.74
CA LEU A 69 -0.69 2.19 4.97
C LEU A 69 0.11 3.00 3.94
N ARG A 70 -0.39 3.13 2.71
CA ARG A 70 0.27 3.95 1.69
C ARG A 70 0.42 5.40 2.13
N ASN A 71 -0.56 5.95 2.83
CA ASN A 71 -0.54 7.33 3.29
C ASN A 71 0.50 7.57 4.40
N THR A 72 1.07 6.50 4.97
CA THR A 72 2.02 6.60 6.09
C THR A 72 3.43 6.19 5.71
N TYR A 73 3.72 5.88 4.43
CA TYR A 73 5.04 5.43 4.00
C TYR A 73 6.17 6.45 4.18
N ASP A 74 5.96 7.71 3.78
CA ASP A 74 6.98 8.76 3.95
C ASP A 74 7.28 8.98 5.45
N HIS A 75 6.24 8.94 6.29
CA HIS A 75 6.37 9.03 7.73
C HIS A 75 7.07 7.79 8.31
N ARG A 76 6.79 6.60 7.79
CA ARG A 76 7.40 5.34 8.22
C ARG A 76 8.91 5.38 8.03
N ASP A 77 9.36 5.77 6.85
CA ASP A 77 10.80 5.73 6.52
C ASP A 77 11.57 6.72 7.43
N LEU A 78 11.01 7.91 7.67
CA LEU A 78 11.55 8.87 8.65
C LEU A 78 11.57 8.31 10.08
N ILE A 79 10.50 7.64 10.52
CA ILE A 79 10.42 7.02 11.85
C ILE A 79 11.47 5.91 12.00
N LEU A 80 11.69 5.09 10.97
CA LEU A 80 12.70 4.03 10.97
C LEU A 80 14.12 4.62 10.98
N GLU A 81 14.38 5.70 10.25
CA GLU A 81 15.67 6.40 10.32
C GLU A 81 15.95 6.99 11.71
N ASP A 82 14.94 7.56 12.37
CA ASP A 82 15.07 8.05 13.74
C ASP A 82 15.25 6.92 14.76
N MET A 83 14.61 5.77 14.53
CA MET A 83 14.88 4.55 15.28
C MET A 83 16.33 4.10 15.10
N ASP A 84 16.85 4.06 13.87
CA ASP A 84 18.24 3.67 13.60
C ASP A 84 19.26 4.57 14.29
N LYS A 85 19.00 5.89 14.35
CA LYS A 85 19.82 6.82 15.14
C LYS A 85 19.79 6.47 16.62
N LEU A 86 18.60 6.23 17.19
CA LEU A 86 18.45 5.81 18.58
C LEU A 86 19.10 4.46 18.88
N LEU A 87 19.12 3.54 17.91
CA LEU A 87 19.80 2.24 18.03
C LEU A 87 21.32 2.42 18.10
N LYS A 88 21.88 3.29 17.26
CA LYS A 88 23.31 3.61 17.24
C LYS A 88 23.75 4.34 18.51
N ASP A 89 22.91 5.25 19.01
CA ASP A 89 23.15 6.03 20.23
C ASP A 89 22.84 5.24 21.52
N SER A 90 22.43 3.96 21.43
CA SER A 90 21.92 3.21 22.58
C SER A 90 22.96 2.86 23.65
N GLU A 91 24.25 3.06 23.35
CA GLU A 91 25.38 2.90 24.28
C GLU A 91 25.74 4.19 25.03
N GLU A 92 25.17 5.35 24.66
CA GLU A 92 25.43 6.63 25.33
C GLU A 92 24.63 6.78 26.65
N ALA A 93 25.02 7.76 27.46
CA ALA A 93 24.30 8.11 28.68
C ALA A 93 22.84 8.49 28.35
N LYS A 94 21.88 7.81 29.00
CA LYS A 94 20.43 7.98 28.79
C LYS A 94 19.90 9.25 29.47
N ASP A 95 20.43 10.38 29.04
CA ASP A 95 20.11 11.70 29.57
C ASP A 95 18.71 12.17 29.18
N LYS A 96 18.34 13.37 29.64
CA LYS A 96 17.07 14.01 29.28
C LYS A 96 16.86 14.16 27.77
N ARG A 97 17.92 14.39 26.98
CA ARG A 97 17.82 14.53 25.52
C ARG A 97 17.47 13.19 24.88
N TRP A 98 18.08 12.10 25.33
CA TRP A 98 17.74 10.75 24.92
C TRP A 98 16.26 10.44 25.25
N GLN A 99 15.80 10.74 26.47
CA GLN A 99 14.40 10.53 26.87
C GLN A 99 13.42 11.29 25.95
N ILE A 100 13.69 12.56 25.64
CA ILE A 100 12.87 13.36 24.72
C ILE A 100 12.81 12.71 23.33
N ARG A 101 13.95 12.27 22.80
CA ARG A 101 14.01 11.62 21.48
C ARG A 101 13.19 10.33 21.45
N VAL A 102 13.36 9.45 22.45
CA VAL A 102 12.61 8.18 22.58
C VAL A 102 11.10 8.43 22.66
N ILE A 103 10.66 9.43 23.43
CA ILE A 103 9.24 9.79 23.55
C ILE A 103 8.68 10.32 22.23
N ASN A 104 9.44 11.15 21.50
CA ASN A 104 9.02 11.66 20.20
C ASN A 104 8.83 10.52 19.20
N VAL A 105 9.76 9.57 19.14
CA VAL A 105 9.65 8.41 18.25
C VAL A 105 8.50 7.49 18.68
N TYR A 106 8.32 7.27 19.99
CA TYR A 106 7.15 6.55 20.52
C TYR A 106 5.84 7.18 20.03
N ARG A 107 5.72 8.51 20.12
CA ARG A 107 4.53 9.24 19.66
C ARG A 107 4.30 9.07 18.16
N SER A 108 5.35 9.20 17.35
CA SER A 108 5.25 9.06 15.90
C SER A 108 4.86 7.63 15.48
N ILE A 109 5.46 6.60 16.09
CA ILE A 109 5.07 5.21 15.84
C ILE A 109 3.58 4.99 16.15
N VAL A 110 3.11 5.49 17.29
CA VAL A 110 1.71 5.29 17.70
C VAL A 110 0.74 5.95 16.73
N SER A 111 0.97 7.22 16.38
CA SER A 111 0.07 7.97 15.50
C SER A 111 0.08 7.47 14.06
N GLU A 112 1.27 7.22 13.50
CA GLU A 112 1.43 7.01 12.06
C GLU A 112 1.45 5.52 11.65
N LEU A 113 1.90 4.62 12.54
CA LEU A 113 2.14 3.22 12.17
C LEU A 113 1.26 2.25 12.96
N TYR A 114 1.11 2.47 14.27
CA TYR A 114 0.44 1.55 15.18
C TYR A 114 -1.08 1.55 14.98
N ASP A 115 -1.70 2.71 14.82
CA ASP A 115 -3.15 2.82 14.63
C ASP A 115 -3.65 2.16 13.33
N PRO A 116 -3.00 2.36 12.16
CA PRO A 116 -3.31 1.60 10.94
C PRO A 116 -3.11 0.10 11.09
N ALA A 117 -2.03 -0.33 11.77
CA ALA A 117 -1.76 -1.75 12.02
C ALA A 117 -2.80 -2.38 12.98
N LEU A 118 -3.30 -1.62 13.95
CA LEU A 118 -4.43 -2.07 14.79
C LEU A 118 -5.73 -2.18 13.99
N ALA A 119 -5.98 -1.29 13.04
CA ALA A 119 -7.23 -1.29 12.27
C ALA A 119 -7.43 -2.58 11.47
N ILE A 120 -6.37 -3.14 10.85
CA ILE A 120 -6.47 -4.45 10.16
C ILE A 120 -6.76 -5.59 11.14
N ILE A 121 -6.14 -5.60 12.32
CA ILE A 121 -6.45 -6.60 13.36
C ILE A 121 -7.91 -6.50 13.78
N VAL A 122 -8.40 -5.29 14.05
CA VAL A 122 -9.81 -5.07 14.41
C VAL A 122 -10.75 -5.52 13.29
N GLY A 123 -10.44 -5.21 12.03
CA GLY A 123 -11.21 -5.66 10.87
C GLY A 123 -11.29 -7.19 10.80
N CYS A 124 -10.15 -7.87 10.95
CA CYS A 124 -10.07 -9.33 11.00
C CYS A 124 -10.93 -9.92 12.12
N LEU A 125 -10.82 -9.36 13.33
CA LEU A 125 -11.57 -9.85 14.49
C LEU A 125 -13.08 -9.63 14.35
N LYS A 126 -13.51 -8.45 13.89
CA LYS A 126 -14.92 -8.18 13.59
C LYS A 126 -15.47 -9.12 12.51
N MET A 127 -14.64 -9.46 11.51
CA MET A 127 -15.03 -10.41 10.47
C MET A 127 -15.26 -11.80 11.04
N ARG A 128 -14.36 -12.27 11.92
CA ARG A 128 -14.51 -13.56 12.62
C ARG A 128 -15.75 -13.62 13.51
N GLU A 129 -16.17 -12.48 14.06
CA GLU A 129 -17.38 -12.36 14.88
C GLU A 129 -18.66 -12.15 14.05
N GLY A 130 -18.56 -11.99 12.73
CA GLY A 130 -19.70 -11.67 11.86
C GLY A 130 -20.26 -10.25 12.05
N SER A 131 -19.49 -9.35 12.69
CA SER A 131 -19.88 -7.96 12.99
C SER A 131 -19.16 -6.93 12.11
N PHE A 132 -18.38 -7.39 11.12
CA PHE A 132 -17.69 -6.53 10.18
C PHE A 132 -18.69 -5.86 9.22
N THR A 133 -18.55 -4.53 9.06
CA THR A 133 -19.38 -3.74 8.14
C THR A 133 -18.54 -3.19 7.00
N ASN A 134 -17.53 -2.38 7.31
CA ASN A 134 -16.50 -1.93 6.37
C ASN A 134 -15.24 -1.51 7.14
N PHE A 135 -14.12 -1.41 6.43
CA PHE A 135 -12.83 -1.08 7.05
C PHE A 135 -12.72 0.39 7.46
N THR A 136 -13.34 1.32 6.73
CA THR A 136 -13.40 2.74 7.09
C THR A 136 -13.98 2.93 8.50
N ASN A 137 -15.07 2.23 8.82
CA ASN A 137 -15.66 2.22 10.16
C ASN A 137 -14.71 1.57 11.16
N ALA A 138 -14.09 0.43 10.85
CA ALA A 138 -13.11 -0.18 11.75
C ALA A 138 -11.91 0.74 12.04
N ASN A 139 -11.53 1.58 11.08
CA ASN A 139 -10.42 2.51 11.18
C ASN A 139 -10.80 3.85 11.85
N LEU A 140 -11.95 4.45 11.55
CA LEU A 140 -12.30 5.81 11.97
C LEU A 140 -13.30 5.87 13.13
N SER A 141 -14.16 4.86 13.31
CA SER A 141 -15.22 4.91 14.34
C SER A 141 -14.72 4.64 15.76
N MET A 142 -13.51 4.10 15.90
CA MET A 142 -12.90 3.75 17.17
C MET A 142 -11.61 4.53 17.36
N SER A 143 -11.45 5.14 18.53
CA SER A 143 -10.15 5.65 18.94
C SER A 143 -9.12 4.52 19.02
N GLU A 144 -7.86 4.85 18.81
CA GLU A 144 -6.71 3.95 18.88
C GLU A 144 -6.71 3.09 20.18
N SER A 145 -6.99 3.71 21.35
CA SER A 145 -7.13 2.97 22.60
C SER A 145 -8.33 2.00 22.63
N GLN A 146 -9.45 2.33 21.97
CA GLN A 146 -10.58 1.42 21.84
C GLN A 146 -10.25 0.25 20.92
N LYS A 147 -9.55 0.48 19.80
CA LYS A 147 -9.06 -0.58 18.91
C LYS A 147 -8.14 -1.53 19.66
N TRP A 148 -7.19 -1.00 20.42
CA TRP A 148 -6.28 -1.80 21.23
C TRP A 148 -7.01 -2.63 22.29
N ASN A 149 -7.95 -2.03 23.05
CA ASN A 149 -8.73 -2.75 24.05
C ASN A 149 -9.57 -3.87 23.43
N PHE A 150 -10.22 -3.59 22.29
CA PHE A 150 -10.99 -4.58 21.56
C PHE A 150 -10.10 -5.72 21.10
N ALA A 151 -8.99 -5.43 20.41
CA ALA A 151 -8.07 -6.44 19.90
C ALA A 151 -7.48 -7.29 21.04
N LYS A 152 -7.04 -6.64 22.14
CA LYS A 152 -6.52 -7.33 23.33
C LYS A 152 -7.53 -8.28 23.96
N SER A 153 -8.82 -7.93 23.95
CA SER A 153 -9.87 -8.78 24.54
C SER A 153 -10.21 -10.02 23.70
N LYS A 154 -9.83 -10.04 22.42
CA LYS A 154 -10.24 -11.07 21.45
C LYS A 154 -9.08 -11.92 20.92
N LEU A 155 -7.87 -11.39 20.92
CA LEU A 155 -6.68 -12.16 20.53
C LEU A 155 -6.37 -13.23 21.56
N LYS A 156 -6.16 -14.47 21.10
CA LYS A 156 -5.69 -15.57 21.96
C LYS A 156 -4.33 -15.28 22.59
N LYS A 157 -3.47 -14.56 21.87
CA LYS A 157 -2.15 -14.12 22.31
C LYS A 157 -2.05 -12.59 22.22
N PRO A 158 -2.40 -11.85 23.28
CA PRO A 158 -2.36 -10.39 23.26
C PRO A 158 -0.93 -9.84 23.30
N SER A 159 0.09 -10.68 23.52
CA SER A 159 1.51 -10.30 23.53
C SER A 159 1.99 -9.69 22.21
N ILE A 160 1.24 -9.90 21.12
CA ILE A 160 1.53 -9.24 19.87
C ILE A 160 1.39 -7.71 19.96
N LEU A 161 0.49 -7.21 20.81
CA LEU A 161 0.21 -5.78 21.04
C LEU A 161 1.03 -5.16 22.19
N GLU A 162 2.14 -5.81 22.57
CA GLU A 162 3.07 -5.30 23.58
C GLU A 162 3.76 -4.01 23.14
N GLY A 163 4.20 -3.23 24.13
CA GLY A 163 4.86 -1.93 23.90
C GLY A 163 3.90 -0.75 24.02
N TYR A 164 2.66 -0.90 23.53
CA TYR A 164 1.68 0.17 23.63
C TYR A 164 1.11 0.33 25.05
N LEU A 165 1.14 1.58 25.55
CA LEU A 165 0.53 2.00 26.80
C LEU A 165 -0.39 3.20 26.58
N PRO A 166 -1.73 3.05 26.73
CA PRO A 166 -2.68 4.15 26.54
C PRO A 166 -2.42 5.37 27.41
N LEU A 167 -1.86 5.16 28.61
CA LEU A 167 -1.49 6.22 29.55
C LEU A 167 -0.33 7.07 29.03
N ILE A 168 0.72 6.42 28.47
CA ILE A 168 1.85 7.12 27.85
C ILE A 168 1.36 7.87 26.62
N ARG A 169 0.59 7.20 25.75
CA ARG A 169 -0.01 7.82 24.56
C ARG A 169 -0.78 9.09 24.91
N ASN A 170 -1.67 9.03 25.89
CA ASN A 170 -2.45 10.18 26.30
C ASN A 170 -1.55 11.34 26.81
N ALA A 171 -0.53 11.02 27.61
CA ALA A 171 0.42 12.01 28.11
C ALA A 171 1.26 12.66 26.99
N VAL A 172 1.59 11.94 25.91
CA VAL A 172 2.34 12.49 24.76
C VAL A 172 1.45 13.17 23.71
N SER A 173 0.14 12.88 23.69
CA SER A 173 -0.83 13.53 22.78
C SER A 173 -1.23 14.94 23.24
N HIS A 174 -1.22 15.21 24.54
CA HIS A 174 -1.47 16.54 25.07
C HIS A 174 -0.16 17.34 25.04
N ALA A 175 -0.01 18.22 24.04
CA ALA A 175 1.10 19.17 23.96
C ALA A 175 1.01 20.17 25.12
N GLY A 176 1.54 19.78 26.27
CA GLY A 176 1.66 20.59 27.47
C GLY A 176 2.76 20.01 28.35
N THR A 177 3.73 20.84 28.72
CA THR A 177 4.91 20.47 29.51
C THR A 177 4.61 19.89 30.90
N HIS A 178 3.33 19.88 31.32
CA HIS A 178 2.90 19.38 32.63
C HIS A 178 2.64 17.87 32.70
N SER A 179 2.48 17.20 31.56
CA SER A 179 2.12 15.76 31.53
C SER A 179 3.32 14.82 31.51
N ILE A 180 4.54 15.32 31.31
CA ILE A 180 5.77 14.52 31.25
C ILE A 180 6.84 15.20 32.10
N VAL A 181 7.38 14.48 33.08
CA VAL A 181 8.52 14.93 33.89
C VAL A 181 9.70 13.99 33.62
N TYR A 182 10.84 14.59 33.31
CA TYR A 182 12.09 13.89 33.01
C TYR A 182 12.95 13.85 34.27
N GLU A 183 13.27 12.65 34.74
CA GLU A 183 14.14 12.40 35.90
C GLU A 183 15.36 11.58 35.44
N GLU A 184 16.40 11.47 36.28
CA GLU A 184 17.71 10.93 35.89
C GLU A 184 17.66 9.50 35.33
N GLU A 185 16.86 8.62 35.92
CA GLU A 185 16.74 7.20 35.49
C GLU A 185 15.34 6.81 34.99
N GLN A 186 14.38 7.74 35.06
CA GLN A 186 12.98 7.45 34.77
C GLN A 186 12.24 8.65 34.17
N VAL A 187 11.12 8.35 33.53
CA VAL A 187 10.16 9.34 33.02
C VAL A 187 8.84 9.16 33.74
N VAL A 188 8.27 10.26 34.21
CA VAL A 188 6.97 10.29 34.88
C VAL A 188 5.92 10.84 33.93
N PHE A 189 5.00 9.98 33.51
CA PHE A 189 3.85 10.33 32.69
C PHE A 189 2.63 10.58 33.58
N ARG A 190 1.96 11.71 33.37
CA ARG A 190 0.76 12.13 34.11
C ARG A 190 -0.39 12.25 33.14
N LYS A 191 -1.39 11.39 33.30
CA LYS A 191 -2.68 11.53 32.64
C LYS A 191 -3.57 12.42 33.51
N ILE A 192 -3.84 13.61 32.99
CA ILE A 192 -4.77 14.56 33.58
C ILE A 192 -6.13 14.31 32.94
N GLN A 193 -7.08 13.72 33.68
CA GLN A 193 -8.47 13.71 33.27
C GLN A 193 -9.17 14.95 33.81
N ARG A 194 -9.58 15.86 32.90
CA ARG A 194 -10.47 16.97 33.24
C ARG A 194 -11.87 16.40 33.49
N SER A 195 -12.23 16.23 34.76
CA SER A 195 -13.60 15.96 35.23
C SER A 195 -14.06 17.10 36.13
N GLU A 196 -15.38 17.29 36.23
CA GLU A 196 -15.99 18.44 36.94
C GLU A 196 -15.64 18.52 38.45
N ASN A 197 -15.13 17.46 39.08
CA ASN A 197 -14.41 17.47 40.37
C ASN A 197 -14.09 16.02 40.81
N PRO A 198 -12.95 15.72 41.47
CA PRO A 198 -11.64 16.36 41.38
C PRO A 198 -10.85 15.86 40.15
N GLU A 199 -9.69 16.48 39.88
CA GLU A 199 -8.77 16.10 38.81
C GLU A 199 -8.17 14.71 39.10
N ILE A 200 -8.54 13.70 38.33
CA ILE A 200 -7.97 12.36 38.46
C ILE A 200 -6.63 12.35 37.71
N VAL A 201 -5.54 12.52 38.44
CA VAL A 201 -4.17 12.38 37.91
C VAL A 201 -3.74 10.92 38.04
N LYS A 202 -3.77 10.17 36.94
CA LYS A 202 -3.11 8.85 36.89
C LYS A 202 -1.64 9.03 36.55
N VAL A 203 -0.76 8.54 37.41
CA VAL A 203 0.69 8.64 37.23
C VAL A 203 1.27 7.29 36.84
N VAL A 204 2.13 7.27 35.83
CA VAL A 204 2.96 6.12 35.47
C VAL A 204 4.41 6.58 35.50
N LYS A 205 5.21 5.91 36.33
CA LYS A 205 6.67 6.05 36.29
C LYS A 205 7.22 4.88 35.49
N ILE A 206 8.11 5.16 34.53
CA ILE A 206 8.75 4.14 33.72
C ILE A 206 10.26 4.41 33.70
N SER A 207 11.06 3.38 33.95
CA SER A 207 12.51 3.51 33.83
C SER A 207 12.92 3.75 32.38
N ASN A 208 14.11 4.30 32.16
CA ASN A 208 14.67 4.45 30.82
C ASN A 208 14.78 3.10 30.09
N GLY A 209 15.14 2.03 30.80
CA GLY A 209 15.20 0.67 30.25
C GLY A 209 13.83 0.15 29.82
N GLU A 210 12.79 0.33 30.64
CA GLU A 210 11.43 -0.07 30.29
C GLU A 210 10.86 0.75 29.14
N LEU A 211 11.07 2.08 29.11
CA LEU A 211 10.59 2.94 28.02
C LEU A 211 11.22 2.52 26.68
N TRP A 212 12.52 2.23 26.69
CA TRP A 212 13.21 1.68 25.53
C TRP A 212 12.65 0.31 25.12
N GLY A 213 12.43 -0.59 26.09
CA GLY A 213 11.82 -1.89 25.87
C GLY A 213 10.42 -1.77 25.24
N LYS A 214 9.59 -0.83 25.70
CA LYS A 214 8.27 -0.55 25.11
C LYS A 214 8.37 -0.08 23.67
N LEU A 215 9.28 0.84 23.38
CA LEU A 215 9.53 1.34 22.03
C LEU A 215 9.96 0.21 21.09
N ARG A 216 10.92 -0.63 21.52
CA ARG A 216 11.36 -1.83 20.80
C ARG A 216 10.21 -2.80 20.54
N SER A 217 9.37 -3.10 21.53
CA SER A 217 8.22 -4.00 21.35
C SER A 217 7.18 -3.47 20.35
N MET A 218 6.97 -2.14 20.29
CA MET A 218 6.10 -1.56 19.27
C MET A 218 6.74 -1.67 17.88
N LEU A 219 8.05 -1.44 17.75
CA LEU A 219 8.75 -1.63 16.48
C LEU A 219 8.67 -3.08 16.01
N ASP A 220 8.89 -4.05 16.91
CA ASP A 220 8.73 -5.48 16.62
C ASP A 220 7.31 -5.77 16.09
N PHE A 221 6.27 -5.14 16.66
CA PHE A 221 4.91 -5.30 16.17
C PHE A 221 4.72 -4.75 14.75
N ILE A 222 5.22 -3.56 14.46
CA ILE A 222 5.13 -2.95 13.12
C ILE A 222 5.87 -3.77 12.07
N VAL A 223 7.09 -4.21 12.40
CA VAL A 223 7.91 -5.04 11.52
C VAL A 223 7.23 -6.38 11.25
N ALA A 224 6.69 -7.03 12.30
CA ALA A 224 5.94 -8.28 12.15
C ALA A 224 4.68 -8.09 11.29
N MET A 225 3.98 -6.97 11.43
CA MET A 225 2.81 -6.63 10.61
C MET A 225 3.18 -6.48 9.14
N ASN A 226 4.23 -5.73 8.83
CA ASN A 226 4.70 -5.54 7.46
C ASN A 226 5.10 -6.87 6.83
N ALA A 227 5.88 -7.68 7.55
CA ALA A 227 6.27 -9.01 7.08
C ALA A 227 5.06 -9.92 6.84
N ALA A 228 4.08 -9.95 7.76
CA ALA A 228 2.88 -10.75 7.60
C ALA A 228 2.03 -10.30 6.40
N ILE A 229 1.89 -8.98 6.19
CA ILE A 229 1.20 -8.43 5.02
C ILE A 229 1.88 -8.87 3.72
N GLU A 230 3.20 -8.74 3.63
CA GLU A 230 3.95 -9.08 2.42
C GLU A 230 3.84 -10.58 2.11
N ILE A 231 4.04 -11.43 3.13
CA ILE A 231 3.92 -12.88 2.98
C ILE A 231 2.49 -13.27 2.56
N PHE A 232 1.47 -12.68 3.19
CA PHE A 232 0.08 -12.97 2.85
C PHE A 232 -0.29 -12.52 1.42
N ALA A 233 0.23 -11.38 0.97
CA ALA A 233 0.01 -10.91 -0.40
C ALA A 233 0.59 -11.86 -1.44
N LEU A 234 1.76 -12.47 -1.17
CA LEU A 234 2.35 -13.50 -2.02
C LEU A 234 1.48 -14.76 -2.06
N ASP A 235 1.00 -15.20 -0.89
CA ASP A 235 0.17 -16.39 -0.77
C ASP A 235 -1.15 -16.28 -1.54
N THR A 236 -1.70 -15.07 -1.67
CA THR A 236 -2.99 -14.80 -2.30
C THR A 236 -2.87 -14.23 -3.72
N SER A 237 -1.65 -14.15 -4.27
CA SER A 237 -1.43 -13.48 -5.56
C SER A 237 -2.16 -14.15 -6.74
N ASP A 238 -2.40 -15.46 -6.68
CA ASP A 238 -3.15 -16.18 -7.73
C ASP A 238 -4.65 -15.87 -7.68
N ASP A 239 -5.16 -15.48 -6.50
CA ASP A 239 -6.57 -15.18 -6.30
C ASP A 239 -6.96 -13.79 -6.80
N ILE A 240 -5.98 -12.92 -7.07
CA ILE A 240 -6.17 -11.56 -7.60
C ILE A 240 -7.07 -11.57 -8.84
N PHE A 241 -6.88 -12.54 -9.73
CA PHE A 241 -7.62 -12.67 -10.98
C PHE A 241 -8.75 -13.70 -10.91
N SER A 242 -9.00 -14.28 -9.73
CA SER A 242 -10.04 -15.29 -9.55
C SER A 242 -11.46 -14.71 -9.55
N ASP A 243 -11.61 -13.41 -9.29
CA ASP A 243 -12.89 -12.72 -9.11
C ASP A 243 -12.79 -11.24 -9.55
N GLU A 244 -13.81 -10.75 -10.27
CA GLU A 244 -13.81 -9.39 -10.83
C GLU A 244 -13.83 -8.29 -9.75
N ARG A 245 -14.43 -8.55 -8.57
CA ARG A 245 -14.39 -7.62 -7.43
C ARG A 245 -13.01 -7.57 -6.80
N ILE A 246 -12.37 -8.73 -6.60
CA ILE A 246 -11.01 -8.82 -6.07
C ILE A 246 -10.05 -8.09 -7.01
N LYS A 247 -10.14 -8.38 -8.31
CA LYS A 247 -9.38 -7.72 -9.35
C LYS A 247 -9.61 -6.21 -9.35
N SER A 248 -10.86 -5.75 -9.35
CA SER A 248 -11.18 -4.32 -9.34
C SER A 248 -10.69 -3.59 -8.08
N ALA A 249 -10.70 -4.25 -6.92
CA ALA A 249 -10.13 -3.70 -5.70
C ALA A 249 -8.60 -3.65 -5.76
N PHE A 250 -7.95 -4.71 -6.25
CA PHE A 250 -6.51 -4.76 -6.47
C PHE A 250 -6.05 -3.67 -7.44
N MET A 251 -6.76 -3.50 -8.57
CA MET A 251 -6.48 -2.44 -9.56
C MET A 251 -6.57 -1.03 -8.97
N ARG A 252 -7.46 -0.80 -8.00
CA ARG A 252 -7.59 0.49 -7.32
C ARG A 252 -6.42 0.80 -6.38
N ILE A 253 -5.75 -0.21 -5.87
CA ILE A 253 -4.58 -0.06 -4.97
C ILE A 253 -3.23 -0.21 -5.67
N LEU A 254 -3.23 -0.56 -6.96
CA LEU A 254 -2.04 -0.76 -7.81
C LEU A 254 -1.25 0.52 -8.11
N GLN A 255 -1.62 1.65 -7.51
CA GLN A 255 -0.82 2.86 -7.47
C GLN A 255 0.01 2.89 -6.17
N PRO A 256 1.31 3.14 -6.26
CA PRO A 256 2.36 2.13 -6.29
C PRO A 256 2.81 1.70 -4.89
N THR A 257 2.96 0.40 -4.72
CA THR A 257 3.68 -0.24 -3.63
C THR A 257 4.90 -0.97 -4.20
N LYS A 258 5.98 -1.10 -3.40
CA LYS A 258 7.13 -1.99 -3.67
C LYS A 258 6.70 -3.42 -4.08
N LEU A 259 5.48 -3.81 -3.71
CA LEU A 259 4.85 -5.09 -4.05
C LEU A 259 4.62 -5.26 -5.57
N TYR A 260 4.22 -4.19 -6.27
CA TYR A 260 4.10 -4.22 -7.73
C TYR A 260 5.45 -4.35 -8.40
N GLU A 261 6.47 -3.62 -7.93
CA GLU A 261 7.84 -3.72 -8.47
C GLU A 261 8.43 -5.13 -8.27
N ARG A 262 8.15 -5.75 -7.12
CA ARG A 262 8.58 -7.13 -6.82
C ARG A 262 7.83 -8.16 -7.67
N TRP A 263 6.49 -8.08 -7.75
CA TRP A 263 5.70 -8.94 -8.65
C TRP A 263 6.14 -8.79 -10.11
N LYS A 264 6.33 -7.54 -10.55
CA LYS A 264 6.84 -7.20 -11.87
C LYS A 264 8.20 -7.84 -12.13
N LYS A 265 9.17 -7.72 -11.21
CA LYS A 265 10.52 -8.30 -11.39
C LYS A 265 10.46 -9.83 -11.57
N GLU A 266 9.62 -10.52 -10.81
CA GLU A 266 9.46 -11.97 -10.92
C GLU A 266 8.75 -12.41 -12.20
N GLU A 267 7.69 -11.70 -12.58
CA GLU A 267 6.95 -11.98 -13.81
C GLU A 267 7.75 -11.57 -15.04
N GLU A 268 8.44 -10.42 -15.04
CA GLU A 268 9.37 -10.00 -16.10
C GLU A 268 10.47 -11.05 -16.32
N ALA A 269 11.04 -11.64 -15.28
CA ALA A 269 12.03 -12.70 -15.42
C ALA A 269 11.44 -13.95 -16.11
N LYS A 270 10.22 -14.36 -15.76
CA LYS A 270 9.51 -15.48 -16.43
C LYS A 270 9.15 -15.13 -17.88
N TYR A 271 8.76 -13.89 -18.13
CA TYR A 271 8.35 -13.40 -19.44
C TYR A 271 9.53 -13.20 -20.38
N LEU A 272 10.68 -12.78 -19.86
CA LEU A 272 11.91 -12.64 -20.63
C LEU A 272 12.32 -13.99 -21.25
N VAL A 273 12.21 -15.10 -20.50
CA VAL A 273 12.47 -16.45 -21.02
C VAL A 273 11.57 -16.80 -22.22
N VAL A 274 10.31 -16.37 -22.20
CA VAL A 274 9.37 -16.60 -23.32
C VAL A 274 9.73 -15.70 -24.51
N TRP A 275 10.04 -14.41 -24.27
CA TRP A 275 10.45 -13.47 -25.30
C TRP A 275 11.76 -13.87 -26.00
N GLU A 276 12.75 -14.34 -25.24
CA GLU A 276 14.07 -14.75 -25.72
C GLU A 276 14.10 -16.20 -26.23
N SER A 277 13.03 -16.97 -26.03
CA SER A 277 12.95 -18.35 -26.50
C SER A 277 13.15 -18.44 -28.01
N THR A 278 14.16 -19.17 -28.45
CA THR A 278 14.40 -19.50 -29.87
C THR A 278 13.49 -20.62 -30.37
N LYS A 279 12.75 -21.28 -29.47
CA LYS A 279 11.86 -22.41 -29.78
C LYS A 279 10.45 -21.98 -30.17
N LEU A 280 10.02 -20.79 -29.75
CA LEU A 280 8.69 -20.24 -30.04
C LEU A 280 8.80 -19.25 -31.20
N LYS A 281 7.84 -19.30 -32.14
CA LYS A 281 7.72 -18.24 -33.14
C LYS A 281 7.24 -16.97 -32.45
N ASP A 282 7.56 -15.81 -33.03
CA ASP A 282 7.16 -14.52 -32.47
C ASP A 282 5.64 -14.44 -32.23
N GLN A 283 4.83 -14.95 -33.15
CA GLN A 283 3.38 -14.99 -33.00
C GLN A 283 2.93 -15.83 -31.79
N ASP A 284 3.55 -16.98 -31.54
CA ASP A 284 3.19 -17.84 -30.39
C ASP A 284 3.54 -17.17 -29.05
N LYS A 285 4.64 -16.41 -29.01
CA LYS A 285 5.03 -15.60 -27.84
C LYS A 285 3.99 -14.51 -27.60
N ILE A 286 3.62 -13.80 -28.67
CA ILE A 286 2.59 -12.77 -28.65
C ILE A 286 1.28 -13.34 -28.12
N ASP A 287 0.81 -14.46 -28.66
CA ASP A 287 -0.46 -15.08 -28.27
C ASP A 287 -0.44 -15.54 -26.81
N TYR A 288 0.71 -16.03 -26.32
CA TYR A 288 0.92 -16.32 -24.91
C TYR A 288 0.75 -15.08 -24.03
N PHE A 289 1.40 -13.97 -24.39
CA PHE A 289 1.31 -12.72 -23.64
C PHE A 289 -0.06 -12.07 -23.73
N LEU A 290 -0.72 -12.16 -24.89
CA LEU A 290 -2.08 -11.70 -25.08
C LEU A 290 -3.05 -12.47 -24.19
N LYS A 291 -2.91 -13.80 -24.12
CA LYS A 291 -3.70 -14.62 -23.21
C LYS A 291 -3.49 -14.18 -21.76
N LYS A 292 -2.23 -14.00 -21.34
CA LYS A 292 -1.90 -13.51 -19.98
C LYS A 292 -2.44 -12.11 -19.70
N PHE A 293 -2.38 -11.20 -20.66
CA PHE A 293 -2.91 -9.85 -20.56
C PHE A 293 -4.45 -9.83 -20.47
N VAL A 294 -5.12 -10.66 -21.27
CA VAL A 294 -6.58 -10.83 -21.21
C VAL A 294 -7.00 -11.44 -19.87
N ASP A 295 -6.31 -12.50 -19.43
CA ASP A 295 -6.53 -13.16 -18.13
C ASP A 295 -6.25 -12.20 -16.95
N ALA A 296 -5.24 -11.33 -17.07
CA ALA A 296 -4.87 -10.31 -16.08
C ALA A 296 -5.86 -9.13 -15.99
N GLY A 297 -6.97 -9.21 -16.73
CA GLY A 297 -8.11 -8.36 -16.46
C GLY A 297 -8.61 -7.51 -17.60
N ALA A 298 -8.05 -7.66 -18.78
CA ALA A 298 -8.62 -7.07 -19.98
C ALA A 298 -9.92 -7.78 -20.43
N GLY A 299 -10.49 -8.70 -19.64
CA GLY A 299 -11.65 -9.57 -19.96
C GLY A 299 -12.97 -8.94 -20.45
N LYS A 300 -13.05 -7.62 -20.69
CA LYS A 300 -14.11 -7.00 -21.52
C LYS A 300 -13.69 -6.76 -22.98
N LEU A 301 -12.42 -6.98 -23.31
CA LEU A 301 -11.90 -7.04 -24.67
C LEU A 301 -12.40 -8.33 -25.32
N LYS A 302 -13.66 -8.34 -25.75
CA LYS A 302 -14.16 -9.36 -26.68
C LYS A 302 -13.27 -9.32 -27.93
N GLU A 303 -12.40 -10.30 -28.11
CA GLU A 303 -11.57 -10.55 -29.31
C GLU A 303 -11.24 -9.29 -30.13
N GLY A 304 -10.86 -8.23 -29.41
CA GLY A 304 -10.69 -6.89 -29.94
C GLY A 304 -9.27 -6.75 -30.43
N SER A 305 -8.98 -7.44 -31.53
CA SER A 305 -7.78 -7.36 -32.37
C SER A 305 -6.65 -6.52 -31.77
N VAL A 306 -5.82 -7.12 -30.90
CA VAL A 306 -4.55 -6.51 -30.56
C VAL A 306 -3.69 -6.53 -31.83
N ILE A 307 -3.26 -5.34 -32.26
CA ILE A 307 -2.43 -5.18 -33.45
C ILE A 307 -1.05 -4.79 -33.00
N LEU A 308 -0.07 -5.46 -33.58
CA LEU A 308 1.33 -5.25 -33.25
C LEU A 308 1.99 -4.48 -34.37
N ASN A 309 2.35 -3.23 -34.10
CA ASN A 309 3.20 -2.48 -35.00
C ASN A 309 4.67 -2.68 -34.60
N ASN A 310 5.20 -3.85 -34.98
CA ASN A 310 6.60 -4.22 -34.72
C ASN A 310 7.61 -3.24 -35.33
N LYS A 311 7.26 -2.53 -36.42
CA LYS A 311 8.17 -1.60 -37.09
C LYS A 311 8.38 -0.31 -36.31
N GLU A 312 7.32 0.17 -35.65
CA GLU A 312 7.35 1.43 -34.89
C GLU A 312 7.53 1.20 -33.38
N GLY A 313 7.52 -0.06 -32.93
CA GLY A 313 7.63 -0.39 -31.50
C GLY A 313 6.41 0.07 -30.70
N ILE A 314 5.23 0.05 -31.33
CA ILE A 314 3.95 0.44 -30.71
C ILE A 314 3.06 -0.79 -30.49
N PHE A 315 2.59 -0.95 -29.26
CA PHE A 315 1.58 -1.94 -28.90
C PHE A 315 0.18 -1.33 -29.04
N ILE A 316 -0.64 -1.84 -29.96
CA ILE A 316 -1.97 -1.28 -30.26
C ILE A 316 -3.07 -2.19 -29.71
N ILE A 317 -3.86 -1.67 -28.78
CA ILE A 317 -4.96 -2.39 -28.15
C ILE A 317 -6.27 -1.80 -28.64
N ARG A 318 -7.12 -2.62 -29.28
CA ARG A 318 -8.44 -2.17 -29.75
C ARG A 318 -9.52 -2.62 -28.79
N VAL A 319 -10.31 -1.67 -28.31
CA VAL A 319 -11.33 -1.93 -27.29
C VAL A 319 -12.70 -1.49 -27.80
N PRO A 320 -13.80 -2.19 -27.49
CA PRO A 320 -15.12 -1.63 -27.73
C PRO A 320 -15.29 -0.38 -26.88
N VAL A 321 -16.07 0.60 -27.36
CA VAL A 321 -16.39 1.82 -26.62
C VAL A 321 -16.89 1.47 -25.21
N ILE A 322 -16.21 2.00 -24.19
CA ILE A 322 -16.50 1.67 -22.79
C ILE A 322 -17.84 2.27 -22.33
N THR A 323 -18.21 3.44 -22.87
CA THR A 323 -19.41 4.20 -22.48
C THR A 323 -20.11 4.82 -23.69
N LYS A 324 -21.40 4.50 -23.91
CA LYS A 324 -22.12 4.83 -25.16
C LYS A 324 -22.60 6.29 -25.28
N ASN A 325 -22.86 6.99 -24.18
CA ASN A 325 -23.27 8.40 -24.18
C ASN A 325 -22.54 9.12 -23.04
N LYS A 326 -21.95 10.28 -23.36
CA LYS A 326 -21.17 11.11 -22.42
C LYS A 326 -21.80 12.49 -22.40
N THR A 327 -22.21 12.93 -21.23
CA THR A 327 -22.95 14.19 -21.06
C THR A 327 -22.19 15.20 -20.21
N THR A 328 -21.16 14.76 -19.48
CA THR A 328 -20.36 15.62 -18.57
C THR A 328 -18.85 15.44 -18.77
N GLU A 329 -18.07 16.43 -18.33
CA GLU A 329 -16.59 16.39 -18.35
C GLU A 329 -16.03 15.32 -17.40
N ASP A 330 -16.65 15.12 -16.24
CA ASP A 330 -16.23 14.10 -15.26
C ASP A 330 -16.37 12.67 -15.83
N GLU A 331 -17.48 12.39 -16.54
CA GLU A 331 -17.69 11.11 -17.23
C GLU A 331 -16.63 10.85 -18.31
N LEU A 332 -16.23 11.90 -19.02
CA LEU A 332 -15.17 11.82 -20.03
C LEU A 332 -13.81 11.54 -19.37
N LEU A 333 -13.51 12.24 -18.28
CA LEU A 333 -12.26 12.11 -17.54
C LEU A 333 -12.08 10.70 -16.98
N GLU A 334 -13.11 10.16 -16.33
CA GLU A 334 -13.08 8.80 -15.77
C GLU A 334 -12.88 7.74 -16.87
N GLN A 335 -13.46 7.94 -18.05
CA GLN A 335 -13.21 7.07 -19.18
C GLN A 335 -11.77 7.16 -19.68
N LEU A 336 -11.23 8.36 -19.85
CA LEU A 336 -9.83 8.53 -20.27
C LEU A 336 -8.87 7.88 -19.26
N LYS A 337 -9.14 8.02 -17.95
CA LYS A 337 -8.40 7.30 -16.90
C LYS A 337 -8.52 5.79 -17.06
N ALA A 338 -9.71 5.26 -17.32
CA ALA A 338 -9.92 3.83 -17.57
C ALA A 338 -9.13 3.33 -18.79
N LEU A 339 -9.11 4.09 -19.88
CA LEU A 339 -8.32 3.80 -21.08
C LEU A 339 -6.82 3.78 -20.76
N ILE A 340 -6.30 4.80 -20.07
CA ILE A 340 -4.90 4.86 -19.63
C ILE A 340 -4.54 3.65 -18.78
N MET A 341 -5.41 3.23 -17.86
CA MET A 341 -5.15 2.09 -16.99
C MET A 341 -5.01 0.77 -17.77
N ILE A 342 -5.63 0.63 -18.94
CA ILE A 342 -5.41 -0.53 -19.82
C ILE A 342 -4.00 -0.50 -20.42
N CYS A 343 -3.49 0.67 -20.81
CA CYS A 343 -2.09 0.82 -21.24
C CYS A 343 -1.12 0.48 -20.10
N VAL A 344 -1.40 0.95 -18.88
CA VAL A 344 -0.61 0.63 -17.68
C VAL A 344 -0.56 -0.88 -17.44
N LEU A 345 -1.71 -1.56 -17.59
CA LEU A 345 -1.81 -3.01 -17.47
C LEU A 345 -1.03 -3.78 -18.53
N ALA A 346 -0.93 -3.25 -19.75
CA ALA A 346 -0.18 -3.88 -20.83
C ALA A 346 1.34 -3.78 -20.63
N HIS A 347 1.80 -2.75 -19.91
CA HIS A 347 3.22 -2.44 -19.79
C HIS A 347 4.08 -3.62 -19.27
N PRO A 348 3.74 -4.34 -18.19
CA PRO A 348 4.52 -5.49 -17.70
C PRO A 348 4.75 -6.61 -18.72
N PHE A 349 3.80 -6.82 -19.62
CA PHE A 349 3.84 -7.94 -20.57
C PHE A 349 4.59 -7.60 -21.85
N PHE A 350 4.52 -6.33 -22.27
CA PHE A 350 4.91 -5.91 -23.62
C PHE A 350 6.03 -4.86 -23.66
N SER A 351 6.38 -4.21 -22.55
CA SER A 351 7.40 -3.13 -22.51
C SER A 351 8.80 -3.56 -22.93
N HIS A 352 9.11 -4.85 -22.89
CA HIS A 352 10.38 -5.39 -23.40
C HIS A 352 10.56 -5.14 -24.91
N ARG A 353 9.46 -5.17 -25.68
CA ARG A 353 9.49 -5.06 -27.15
C ARG A 353 8.87 -3.76 -27.67
N TYR A 354 7.97 -3.16 -26.90
CA TYR A 354 7.23 -1.97 -27.30
C TYR A 354 7.54 -0.79 -26.39
N ARG A 355 7.88 0.34 -26.99
CA ARG A 355 8.24 1.58 -26.27
C ARG A 355 7.04 2.46 -25.98
N SER A 356 5.91 2.23 -26.65
CA SER A 356 4.70 2.99 -26.43
C SER A 356 3.45 2.16 -26.65
N PHE A 357 2.37 2.63 -26.05
CA PHE A 357 1.11 1.92 -25.92
C PHE A 357 0.00 2.81 -26.46
N LEU A 358 -0.69 2.32 -27.49
CA LEU A 358 -1.82 2.98 -28.12
C LEU A 358 -3.07 2.16 -27.83
N LEU A 359 -4.03 2.75 -27.15
CA LEU A 359 -5.36 2.19 -26.99
C LEU A 359 -6.31 2.90 -27.95
N GLU A 360 -7.06 2.15 -28.75
CA GLU A 360 -8.06 2.67 -29.68
C GLU A 360 -9.45 2.14 -29.32
N GLU A 361 -10.42 3.02 -29.08
CA GLU A 361 -11.82 2.62 -29.05
C GLU A 361 -12.35 2.35 -30.46
N VAL A 362 -13.13 1.29 -30.62
CA VAL A 362 -13.77 0.89 -31.86
C VAL A 362 -15.29 1.07 -31.72
N THR A 363 -15.85 2.02 -32.47
CA THR A 363 -17.30 2.24 -32.58
C THR A 363 -17.88 1.41 -33.73
N GLN A 364 -19.00 0.73 -33.50
CA GLN A 364 -19.74 0.06 -34.59
C GLN A 364 -20.60 1.04 -35.43
N GLU A 365 -21.02 2.16 -34.84
CA GLU A 365 -21.89 3.17 -35.49
C GLU A 365 -21.52 4.57 -34.98
N GLY A 366 -21.03 5.47 -35.86
CA GLY A 366 -21.06 6.94 -35.75
C GLY A 366 -20.62 7.65 -34.46
N GLY A 367 -20.13 6.94 -33.45
CA GLY A 367 -19.84 7.46 -32.11
C GLY A 367 -18.49 8.16 -32.01
N ASN A 368 -18.27 8.87 -30.90
CA ASN A 368 -16.97 9.46 -30.60
C ASN A 368 -16.02 8.37 -30.05
N ALA A 369 -15.12 7.89 -30.90
CA ALA A 369 -14.05 6.98 -30.51
C ALA A 369 -12.86 7.77 -29.96
N TYR A 370 -12.37 7.37 -28.79
CA TYR A 370 -11.17 7.95 -28.20
C TYR A 370 -9.97 7.05 -28.43
N GLN A 371 -8.80 7.68 -28.58
CA GLN A 371 -7.53 7.00 -28.62
C GLN A 371 -6.62 7.62 -27.58
N VAL A 372 -5.87 6.78 -26.87
CA VAL A 372 -4.91 7.23 -25.86
C VAL A 372 -3.56 6.62 -26.20
N TRP A 373 -2.57 7.48 -26.45
CA TRP A 373 -1.21 7.08 -26.70
C TRP A 373 -0.30 7.56 -25.58
N ILE A 374 0.36 6.62 -24.91
CA ILE A 374 1.27 6.88 -23.79
C ILE A 374 2.63 6.25 -24.07
N GLN A 375 3.70 6.95 -23.70
CA GLN A 375 5.04 6.38 -23.73
C GLN A 375 5.24 5.40 -22.57
N GLY A 376 6.02 4.35 -22.81
CA GLY A 376 6.34 3.35 -21.79
C GLY A 376 7.10 3.94 -20.60
N ASP A 377 7.94 4.95 -20.84
CA ASP A 377 8.67 5.63 -19.76
C ASP A 377 7.75 6.45 -18.86
N ASP A 378 6.71 7.10 -19.39
CA ASP A 378 5.72 7.80 -18.57
C ASP A 378 4.89 6.81 -17.74
N ILE A 379 4.48 5.70 -18.35
CA ILE A 379 3.84 4.59 -17.62
C ILE A 379 4.78 4.07 -16.53
N ARG A 380 6.08 3.94 -16.81
CA ARG A 380 7.07 3.52 -15.82
C ARG A 380 7.16 4.51 -14.66
N ASP A 381 7.22 5.80 -14.93
CA ASP A 381 7.23 6.84 -13.90
C ASP A 381 5.97 6.78 -13.02
N PHE A 382 4.80 6.55 -13.63
CA PHE A 382 3.56 6.33 -12.89
C PHE A 382 3.63 5.07 -12.00
N LEU A 383 4.12 3.96 -12.55
CA LEU A 383 4.23 2.68 -11.85
C LEU A 383 5.22 2.69 -10.69
N VAL A 384 6.26 3.54 -10.72
CA VAL A 384 7.24 3.69 -9.63
C VAL A 384 6.93 4.87 -8.71
N GLY A 385 5.74 5.48 -8.84
CA GLY A 385 5.29 6.57 -7.96
C GLY A 385 6.00 7.89 -8.17
N LYS A 386 6.55 8.12 -9.36
CA LYS A 386 7.10 9.42 -9.79
C LYS A 386 6.10 10.27 -10.57
N ALA A 387 4.93 9.72 -10.90
CA ALA A 387 3.87 10.40 -11.63
C ALA A 387 2.48 9.90 -11.17
N SER A 388 1.45 10.74 -11.30
CA SER A 388 0.05 10.38 -11.06
C SER A 388 -0.70 10.01 -12.35
N ILE A 389 -1.96 9.59 -12.22
CA ILE A 389 -2.81 9.32 -13.39
C ILE A 389 -3.13 10.64 -14.13
N GLU A 390 -3.18 11.76 -13.40
CA GLU A 390 -3.30 13.10 -13.94
C GLU A 390 -2.03 13.53 -14.71
N ASP A 391 -0.83 13.13 -14.25
CA ASP A 391 0.39 13.30 -15.05
C ASP A 391 0.31 12.51 -16.36
N LEU A 392 -0.16 11.26 -16.34
CA LEU A 392 -0.34 10.46 -17.56
C LEU A 392 -1.40 11.04 -18.51
N LEU A 393 -2.49 11.59 -17.98
CA LEU A 393 -3.51 12.30 -18.77
C LEU A 393 -2.94 13.53 -19.47
N HIS A 394 -2.05 14.25 -18.80
CA HIS A 394 -1.43 15.46 -19.31
C HIS A 394 -0.30 15.18 -20.32
N ASP A 395 0.55 14.19 -20.03
CA ASP A 395 1.70 13.83 -20.88
C ASP A 395 1.27 12.96 -22.08
N GLY A 396 0.15 12.23 -21.96
CA GLY A 396 -0.39 11.36 -23.00
C GLY A 396 -1.00 12.12 -24.17
N LYS A 397 -0.87 11.56 -25.39
CA LYS A 397 -1.55 12.10 -26.57
C LYS A 397 -2.94 11.47 -26.68
N ILE A 398 -3.96 12.30 -26.57
CA ILE A 398 -5.34 11.87 -26.59
C ILE A 398 -5.96 12.34 -27.90
N TYR A 399 -6.62 11.43 -28.60
CA TYR A 399 -7.31 11.73 -29.85
C TYR A 399 -8.79 11.43 -29.71
N ARG A 400 -9.62 12.26 -30.35
CA ARG A 400 -11.04 12.01 -30.55
C ARG A 400 -11.31 11.91 -32.03
N ASN A 401 -11.80 10.76 -32.48
CA ASN A 401 -12.02 10.49 -33.91
C ASN A 401 -10.79 10.80 -34.78
N ARG A 402 -9.59 10.45 -34.27
CA ARG A 402 -8.26 10.73 -34.88
C ARG A 402 -7.86 12.21 -34.97
N GLN A 403 -8.62 13.12 -34.38
CA GLN A 403 -8.22 14.50 -34.19
C GLN A 403 -7.60 14.67 -32.81
N ASP A 404 -6.53 15.46 -32.72
CA ASP A 404 -5.86 15.73 -31.46
C ASP A 404 -6.83 16.43 -30.49
N ALA A 405 -6.96 15.85 -29.31
CA ALA A 405 -7.77 16.39 -28.21
C ALA A 405 -6.80 16.82 -27.12
N ASN A 406 -6.43 18.11 -27.14
CA ASN A 406 -5.59 18.69 -26.11
C ASN A 406 -6.27 18.58 -24.74
N VAL A 407 -5.77 17.69 -23.90
CA VAL A 407 -6.17 17.57 -22.50
C VAL A 407 -5.12 18.26 -21.65
N TRP A 408 -5.54 19.27 -20.90
CA TRP A 408 -4.68 19.98 -19.98
C TRP A 408 -5.19 19.78 -18.55
N VAL A 409 -4.26 19.57 -17.62
CA VAL A 409 -4.56 19.43 -16.20
C VAL A 409 -3.99 20.65 -15.51
N ASP A 410 -4.85 21.37 -14.79
CA ASP A 410 -4.42 22.45 -13.91
C ASP A 410 -3.85 21.87 -12.62
N PHE A 411 -2.54 21.65 -12.59
CA PHE A 411 -1.85 21.12 -11.41
C PHE A 411 -1.91 22.06 -10.20
N SER A 412 -2.09 23.37 -10.42
CA SER A 412 -2.20 24.36 -9.34
C SER A 412 -3.57 24.25 -8.69
N ALA A 413 -4.65 24.20 -9.48
CA ALA A 413 -5.99 23.98 -8.98
C ALA A 413 -6.15 22.58 -8.35
N LEU A 414 -5.48 21.57 -8.90
CA LEU A 414 -5.43 20.23 -8.32
C LEU A 414 -4.72 20.23 -6.96
N GLU A 415 -3.57 20.92 -6.84
CA GLU A 415 -2.87 21.09 -5.55
C GLU A 415 -3.73 21.81 -4.53
N GLU A 416 -4.40 22.89 -4.94
CA GLU A 416 -5.29 23.63 -4.05
C GLU A 416 -6.48 22.78 -3.58
N ARG A 417 -7.05 21.94 -4.47
CA ARG A 417 -8.09 20.97 -4.11
C ARG A 417 -7.58 19.89 -3.18
N GLU A 418 -6.39 19.35 -3.41
CA GLU A 418 -5.75 18.36 -2.55
C GLU A 418 -5.44 18.94 -1.16
N LEU A 419 -4.94 20.17 -1.09
CA LEU A 419 -4.69 20.90 0.18
C LEU A 419 -5.98 21.18 0.96
N LYS A 420 -7.09 21.39 0.27
CA LYS A 420 -8.43 21.59 0.86
C LYS A 420 -9.15 20.28 1.17
N SER A 421 -8.64 19.15 0.66
CA SER A 421 -9.24 17.84 0.79
C SER A 421 -8.55 17.04 1.89
N LEU A 422 -9.32 16.17 2.56
CA LEU A 422 -8.75 15.13 3.43
C LEU A 422 -8.25 13.91 2.63
N ALA A 423 -8.41 13.93 1.30
CA ALA A 423 -7.90 12.90 0.40
C ALA A 423 -6.37 13.00 0.27
N PRO A 424 -5.68 11.87 0.09
CA PRO A 424 -4.23 11.84 0.00
C PRO A 424 -3.69 12.61 -1.21
N VAL A 425 -2.56 13.28 -1.01
CA VAL A 425 -1.77 13.93 -2.06
C VAL A 425 -1.17 12.84 -2.95
N LEU A 426 -1.44 12.91 -4.26
CA LEU A 426 -0.90 11.96 -5.22
C LEU A 426 0.57 12.30 -5.51
N ALA A 427 1.41 11.29 -5.75
CA ALA A 427 2.80 11.51 -6.14
C ALA A 427 2.85 12.19 -7.52
N ARG A 428 3.65 13.26 -7.67
CA ARG A 428 3.70 14.09 -8.88
C ARG A 428 5.08 14.11 -9.50
N LYS A 429 5.11 14.20 -10.83
CA LYS A 429 6.36 14.46 -11.57
C LYS A 429 6.89 15.85 -11.20
N LYS A 430 8.19 15.97 -10.89
CA LYS A 430 8.83 17.28 -10.68
C LYS A 430 8.85 18.05 -11.99
N ARG A 431 7.89 18.96 -12.17
CA ARG A 431 7.82 19.83 -13.33
C ARG A 431 8.74 21.02 -13.09
N LYS A 432 9.62 21.34 -14.06
CA LYS A 432 10.28 22.66 -14.06
C LYS A 432 9.16 23.69 -14.12
N GLN A 433 9.13 24.63 -13.18
CA GLN A 433 8.23 25.78 -13.29
C GLN A 433 8.46 26.38 -14.68
N MET A 434 7.45 26.28 -15.55
CA MET A 434 7.43 27.11 -16.73
C MET A 434 7.20 28.52 -16.21
N SER A 435 8.27 29.30 -16.16
CA SER A 435 8.17 30.75 -16.01
C SER A 435 7.20 31.24 -17.08
N ASN A 436 6.06 31.76 -16.66
CA ASN A 436 5.12 32.45 -17.53
C ASN A 436 5.90 33.53 -18.30
N ASN A 437 5.98 33.38 -19.62
CA ASN A 437 6.31 34.46 -20.55
C ASN A 437 5.03 34.91 -21.23
#